data_AF-A0A7I7MQA1-F1
#
_entry.id   AF-A0A7I7MQA1-F1
#
_cell.length_a   1.000
_cell.length_b   1.000
_cell.length_c   1.000
_cell.angle_alpha   90.00
_cell.angle_beta   90.00
_cell.angle_gamma   90.00
#
_symmetry.space_group_name_H-M   'P 1'
#
loop_
_entity.id
_entity.type
_entity.pdbx_description
1 polymer ?
#
loop_
_entity_poly.entity_id
_entity_poly.type
_entity_poly.pdbx_seq_one_letter_code
_entity_poly.pdbx_strand_id
1 'polypeptide(L)' 'MAEGRTEKQVLEELTEEERALLKRVLEIERAKLHLTAYNATDDLLAAVKEILP' A
#
# COMPACT_ATOMS: atom_id res chain seq x y z
N MET A 1 14.15 -26.34 11.90
CA MET A 1 14.14 -24.96 11.40
C MET A 1 13.33 -25.00 10.12
N ALA A 2 12.24 -24.25 9.98
CA ALA A 2 11.60 -24.17 8.67
C ALA A 2 12.62 -23.51 7.73
N GLU A 3 13.20 -24.28 6.81
CA GLU A 3 14.05 -23.75 5.74
C GLU A 3 13.16 -22.95 4.80
N GLY A 4 12.77 -21.76 5.25
CA GLY A 4 11.94 -20.84 4.50
C GLY A 4 12.76 -20.30 3.35
N ARG A 5 12.14 -20.27 2.16
CA ARG A 5 12.69 -19.56 1.00
C ARG A 5 12.94 -18.10 1.38
N THR A 6 14.10 -17.59 0.98
CA THR A 6 14.44 -16.17 1.13
C THR A 6 13.61 -15.34 0.15
N GLU A 7 13.35 -14.06 0.48
CA GLU A 7 12.63 -13.16 -0.43
C GLU A 7 13.28 -13.07 -1.82
N LYS A 8 14.61 -13.12 -1.87
CA LYS A 8 15.36 -13.12 -3.12
C LYS A 8 15.07 -14.37 -3.96
N GLN A 9 15.08 -15.55 -3.34
CA GLN A 9 14.74 -16.82 -4.01
C GLN A 9 13.31 -16.80 -4.53
N VAL A 10 12.36 -16.29 -3.75
CA VAL A 10 10.96 -16.16 -4.18
C VAL A 10 10.86 -15.27 -5.42
N LEU A 11 11.55 -14.12 -5.46
CA LEU A 11 11.51 -13.21 -6.61
C LEU A 11 12.19 -13.79 -7.86
N GLU A 12 13.23 -14.60 -7.69
CA GLU A 12 13.94 -15.28 -8.77
C GLU A 12 13.08 -16.42 -9.37
N GLU A 13 12.33 -17.13 -8.54
CA GLU A 13 11.43 -18.23 -8.92
C GLU A 13 10.17 -17.76 -9.69
N LEU A 14 9.77 -16.49 -9.55
CA LEU A 14 8.61 -15.96 -10.28
C LEU A 14 8.86 -15.96 -11.79
N THR A 15 7.80 -16.22 -12.55
CA THR A 15 7.76 -15.95 -13.99
C THR A 15 7.67 -14.44 -14.26
N GLU A 16 7.89 -14.02 -15.51
CA GLU A 16 7.73 -12.61 -15.87
C GLU A 16 6.30 -12.10 -15.66
N GLU A 17 5.29 -12.93 -15.94
CA GLU A 17 3.88 -12.61 -15.74
C GLU A 17 3.54 -12.45 -14.25
N GLU A 18 4.05 -13.34 -13.40
CA GLU A 18 3.85 -13.26 -11.95
C GLU A 18 4.57 -12.05 -11.34
N ARG A 19 5.77 -11.71 -11.83
CA ARG A 19 6.46 -10.46 -11.43
C ARG A 19 5.69 -9.22 -11.85
N ALA A 20 5.11 -9.21 -13.04
CA ALA A 20 4.28 -8.11 -13.51
C ALA A 20 3.02 -7.95 -12.66
N LEU A 21 2.37 -9.06 -12.32
CA LEU A 21 1.21 -9.07 -11.42
C LEU A 21 1.58 -8.57 -10.01
N LEU A 22 2.67 -9.08 -9.43
CA LEU A 22 3.15 -8.65 -8.11
C LEU A 22 3.43 -7.15 -8.08
N LYS A 23 4.11 -6.63 -9.10
CA LYS A 23 4.36 -5.19 -9.24
C LYS A 23 3.05 -4.40 -9.27
N ARG A 24 2.06 -4.86 -10.04
CA ARG A 24 0.77 -4.18 -10.15
C ARG A 24 0.00 -4.16 -8.83
N VAL A 25 0.04 -5.26 -8.08
CA VAL A 25 -0.55 -5.34 -6.74
C VAL A 25 0.14 -4.36 -5.79
N LEU A 26 1.47 -4.32 -5.77
CA LEU A 26 2.21 -3.39 -4.92
C LEU A 26 1.93 -1.91 -5.27
N GLU A 27 1.78 -1.59 -6.56
CA GLU A 27 1.37 -0.26 -7.00
C GLU A 27 -0.03 0.11 -6.50
N ILE A 28 -0.99 -0.83 -6.55
CA ILE A 28 -2.36 -0.64 -6.05
C ILE A 28 -2.36 -0.45 -4.54
N GLU A 29 -1.66 -1.31 -3.79
CA GLU A 29 -1.60 -1.21 -2.33
C GLU A 29 -0.90 0.08 -1.89
N ARG A 30 0.14 0.52 -2.60
CA ARG A 30 0.75 1.84 -2.39
C ARG A 30 -0.24 2.96 -2.67
N ALA A 31 -1.01 2.89 -3.75
CA ALA A 31 -2.03 3.89 -4.06
C ALA A 31 -3.16 3.91 -3.01
N LYS A 32 -3.58 2.74 -2.50
CA LYS A 32 -4.53 2.63 -1.38
C LYS A 32 -3.98 3.23 -0.10
N LEU A 33 -2.70 3.00 0.20
CA LEU A 33 -2.01 3.65 1.33
C LEU A 33 -1.98 5.17 1.18
N HIS A 34 -1.81 5.69 -0.04
CA HIS A 34 -1.90 7.13 -0.30
C HIS A 34 -3.34 7.65 -0.19
N LEU A 35 -4.34 6.85 -0.55
CA LEU A 35 -5.76 7.18 -0.34
C LEU A 35 -6.16 7.12 1.14
N THR A 36 -5.60 6.20 1.94
CA THR A 36 -5.79 6.20 3.39
C THR A 36 -4.94 7.26 4.10
N ALA A 37 -3.83 7.70 3.50
CA ALA A 37 -3.08 8.89 3.93
C ALA A 37 -3.75 10.20 3.51
N TYR A 38 -4.73 10.19 2.59
CA TYR A 38 -5.71 11.27 2.48
C TYR A 38 -6.68 11.16 3.65
N ASN A 39 -6.19 11.62 4.80
CA ASN A 39 -6.93 11.67 6.03
C ASN A 39 -7.87 12.87 5.97
N ALA A 40 -8.99 12.72 5.26
CA ALA A 40 -10.10 13.69 5.24
C ALA A 40 -10.55 14.09 6.66
N THR A 41 -10.14 13.35 7.69
CA THR A 41 -10.28 13.69 9.10
C THR A 41 -9.67 15.04 9.46
N ASP A 42 -8.51 15.41 8.91
CA ASP A 42 -7.90 16.72 9.22
C ASP A 42 -8.67 17.86 8.53
N ASP A 43 -9.10 17.65 7.29
CA ASP A 43 -9.95 18.58 6.55
C ASP A 43 -11.35 18.72 7.20
N LEU A 44 -11.92 17.61 7.69
CA LEU A 44 -13.19 17.59 8.42
C LEU A 44 -13.03 18.26 9.81
N LEU A 45 -11.93 18.02 10.52
CA LEU A 45 -11.62 18.64 11.81
C LEU A 45 -11.41 20.15 11.66
N ALA A 46 -10.75 20.58 10.58
CA ALA A 46 -10.58 21.98 10.23
C ALA A 46 -11.94 22.63 9.93
N ALA A 47 -12.79 22.00 9.11
CA ALA A 47 -14.12 22.50 8.81
C ALA A 47 -15.02 22.59 10.06
N VAL A 48 -14.93 21.62 10.98
CA VAL A 48 -15.68 21.65 12.25
C VAL A 48 -15.19 22.76 13.19
N LYS A 49 -13.87 23.02 13.23
CA LYS A 49 -13.28 24.13 14.00
C LYS A 49 -13.65 25.51 13.44
N GLU A 50 -13.95 25.64 12.16
CA GLU A 50 -14.40 26.91 11.57
C GLU A 50 -15.89 27.19 11.86
N ILE A 51 -16.69 26.16 12.14
CA ILE A 51 -18.13 26.29 12.39
C ILE A 51 -18.45 26.49 13.87
N LEU A 52 -17.62 25.96 14.77
CA LEU A 52 -17.75 26.14 16.22
C LEU A 52 -16.86 27.31 16.68
N PRO A 53 -17.40 28.33 17.39
CA PRO A 53 -16.61 29.46 17.89
C PRO A 53 -15.61 29.06 18.98
#